data_AF-A0A514WKF9-F1
#
_entry.id   AF-A0A514WKF9-F1
#
_cell.length_a   1.000
_cell.length_b   1.000
_cell.length_c   1.000
_cell.angle_alpha   90.00
_cell.angle_beta   90.00
_cell.angle_gamma   90.00
#
_symmetry.space_group_name_H-M   'P 1'
#
loop_
_entity.id
_entity.type
_entity.pdbx_description
1 polymer ?
#
loop_
_entity_poly.entity_id
_entity_poly.type
_entity_poly.pdbx_seq_one_letter_code
_entity_poly.pdbx_strand_id
1 'polypeptide(L)'
;MRDPAAEWLKLASESYSLWADSMMVIGMRTADMMTGRGSSHENLRMVTEKVEANAELAAKLFWGGPTTPEKAARKAVGHYRKRVRANRRRLSRG
;
A
#
# COMPACT_ATOMS: atom_id res chain seq x y z
N MET A 1 25.99 -15.06 0.09
CA MET A 1 25.05 -14.49 -0.90
C MET A 1 23.64 -14.86 -0.46
N ARG A 2 22.65 -13.96 -0.55
CA ARG A 2 21.24 -14.32 -0.27
C ARG A 2 20.69 -15.13 -1.44
N ASP A 3 19.87 -16.14 -1.16
CA ASP A 3 19.23 -16.98 -2.17
C ASP A 3 18.18 -16.17 -2.97
N PRO A 4 18.36 -16.02 -4.31
CA PRO A 4 17.40 -15.31 -5.15
C PRO A 4 15.97 -15.87 -5.07
N ALA A 5 15.81 -17.19 -4.94
CA ALA A 5 14.49 -17.82 -4.85
C ALA A 5 13.77 -17.40 -3.55
N ALA A 6 14.49 -17.37 -2.44
CA ALA A 6 13.96 -16.91 -1.15
C ALA A 6 13.53 -15.44 -1.18
N GLU A 7 14.27 -14.57 -1.88
CA GLU A 7 13.93 -13.15 -2.02
C GLU A 7 12.68 -12.93 -2.89
N TRP A 8 12.50 -13.70 -3.98
CA TRP A 8 11.27 -13.67 -4.77
C TRP A 8 10.07 -14.19 -4.01
N LEU A 9 10.22 -15.29 -3.26
CA LEU A 9 9.16 -15.81 -2.38
C LEU A 9 8.74 -14.78 -1.33
N LYS A 10 9.71 -14.07 -0.74
CA LYS A 10 9.43 -13.00 0.20
C LYS A 10 8.66 -11.86 -0.46
N LEU A 11 9.07 -11.40 -1.64
CA LEU A 11 8.36 -10.37 -2.39
C LEU A 11 6.93 -10.80 -2.74
N ALA A 12 6.74 -12.06 -3.15
CA ALA A 12 5.41 -12.60 -3.43
C ALA A 12 4.51 -12.59 -2.18
N SER A 13 5.02 -13.05 -1.03
CA SER A 13 4.32 -13.00 0.25
C SER A 13 3.96 -11.56 0.67
N GLU A 14 4.90 -10.63 0.56
CA GLU A 14 4.67 -9.21 0.87
C GLU A 14 3.64 -8.57 -0.07
N SER A 15 3.66 -8.95 -1.35
CA SER A 15 2.69 -8.49 -2.36
C SER A 15 1.31 -9.06 -2.11
N TYR A 16 1.20 -10.34 -1.73
CA TYR A 16 -0.06 -10.96 -1.34
C TYR A 16 -0.67 -10.30 -0.10
N SER A 17 0.16 -10.01 0.91
CA SER A 17 -0.27 -9.26 2.09
C SER A 17 -0.79 -7.85 1.73
N LEU A 18 -0.11 -7.15 0.82
CA LEU A 18 -0.57 -5.86 0.30
C LEU A 18 -1.90 -5.98 -0.44
N TRP A 19 -2.05 -6.99 -1.29
CA TRP A 19 -3.29 -7.28 -2.00
C TRP A 19 -4.45 -7.54 -1.04
N ALA A 20 -4.25 -8.40 -0.03
CA ALA A 20 -5.28 -8.71 0.97
C ALA A 20 -5.70 -7.48 1.78
N ASP A 21 -4.73 -6.67 2.24
CA ASP A 21 -5.02 -5.39 2.90
C ASP A 21 -5.79 -4.43 1.97
N SER A 22 -5.49 -4.43 0.67
CA SER A 22 -6.19 -3.60 -0.32
C SER A 22 -7.62 -4.06 -0.54
N MET A 23 -7.87 -5.36 -0.65
CA MET A 23 -9.22 -5.92 -0.77
C MET A 23 -10.09 -5.58 0.45
N MET A 24 -9.52 -5.65 1.66
CA MET A 24 -10.23 -5.25 2.88
C MET A 24 -10.61 -3.75 2.87
N VAL A 25 -9.69 -2.88 2.46
CA VAL A 25 -9.96 -1.44 2.33
C VAL A 25 -11.07 -1.18 1.31
N ILE A 26 -11.02 -1.83 0.14
CA ILE A 26 -12.06 -1.70 -0.89
C ILE A 26 -13.41 -2.18 -0.34
N GLY A 27 -13.46 -3.37 0.27
CA GLY A 27 -14.69 -3.93 0.83
C GLY A 27 -15.32 -3.04 1.89
N MET A 28 -14.54 -2.52 2.84
CA MET A 28 -15.05 -1.60 3.88
C MET A 28 -15.64 -0.33 3.25
N ARG A 29 -14.97 0.27 2.26
CA ARG A 29 -15.48 1.47 1.58
C ARG A 29 -16.75 1.20 0.79
N THR A 30 -16.85 0.06 0.14
CA THR A 30 -18.07 -0.34 -0.55
C THR A 30 -19.21 -0.51 0.46
N ALA A 31 -18.95 -1.12 1.62
CA ALA A 31 -19.94 -1.27 2.69
C ALA A 31 -20.39 0.10 3.26
N ASP A 32 -19.44 0.99 3.52
CA ASP A 32 -19.68 2.39 3.91
C ASP A 32 -20.63 3.08 2.92
N MET A 33 -20.28 3.07 1.63
CA MET A 33 -21.10 3.65 0.57
C MET A 33 -22.51 3.05 0.50
N MET A 34 -22.65 1.73 0.63
CA MET A 34 -23.95 1.05 0.58
C MET A 34 -24.82 1.34 1.81
N THR A 35 -24.20 1.57 2.97
CA THR A 35 -24.92 1.79 4.24
C THR A 35 -25.08 3.27 4.57
N GLY A 36 -24.59 4.17 3.72
CA GLY A 36 -24.57 5.61 3.98
C GLY A 36 -23.64 5.98 5.15
N ARG A 37 -22.74 5.08 5.55
CA ARG A 37 -21.73 5.31 6.59
C ARG A 37 -20.45 5.75 5.88
N GLY A 38 -19.78 6.78 6.38
CA GLY A 38 -18.63 7.36 5.71
C GLY A 38 -18.64 8.89 5.79
N SER A 39 -17.49 9.49 5.52
CA SER A 39 -17.31 10.94 5.62
C SER A 39 -16.57 11.46 4.40
N SER A 40 -17.06 12.57 3.82
CA SER A 40 -16.35 13.28 2.75
C SER A 40 -14.93 13.66 3.15
N HIS A 41 -14.70 13.94 4.44
CA HIS A 41 -13.37 14.22 4.97
C HIS A 41 -12.47 12.99 4.96
N GLU A 42 -12.98 11.82 5.34
CA GLU A 42 -12.20 10.57 5.25
C GLU A 42 -11.95 10.20 3.78
N ASN A 43 -12.92 10.38 2.89
CA ASN A 43 -12.73 10.18 1.45
C ASN A 43 -11.60 11.05 0.89
N LEU A 44 -11.59 12.34 1.24
CA LEU A 44 -10.53 13.27 0.84
C LEU A 44 -9.18 12.82 1.39
N ARG A 45 -9.09 12.51 2.69
CA ARG A 45 -7.88 12.00 3.32
C ARG A 45 -7.33 10.78 2.58
N MET A 46 -8.20 9.83 2.23
CA MET A 46 -7.79 8.60 1.55
C MET A 46 -7.27 8.83 0.12
N VAL A 47 -7.75 9.86 -0.58
CA VAL A 47 -7.22 10.26 -1.90
C VAL A 47 -5.87 10.96 -1.71
N THR A 48 -5.78 11.90 -0.77
CA THR A 48 -4.52 12.58 -0.43
C THR A 48 -3.43 11.58 -0.07
N GLU A 49 -3.71 10.60 0.77
CA GLU A 49 -2.78 9.53 1.15
C GLU A 49 -2.26 8.74 -0.07
N LYS A 50 -3.10 8.50 -1.09
CA LYS A 50 -2.69 7.81 -2.32
C LYS A 50 -1.72 8.67 -3.15
N VAL A 51 -2.02 9.95 -3.29
CA VAL A 51 -1.18 10.90 -4.03
C VAL A 51 0.17 11.07 -3.33
N GLU A 52 0.15 11.28 -2.02
CA GLU A 52 1.36 11.38 -1.20
C GLU A 52 2.22 10.11 -1.27
N ALA A 53 1.62 8.92 -1.18
CA ALA A 53 2.36 7.67 -1.29
C ALA A 53 3.07 7.53 -2.65
N ASN A 54 2.39 7.89 -3.75
CA ASN A 54 3.00 7.84 -5.07
C ASN A 54 4.15 8.85 -5.20
N ALA A 55 3.96 10.10 -4.74
CA ALA A 55 4.99 11.11 -4.75
C ALA A 55 6.21 10.70 -3.90
N GLU A 56 5.97 10.17 -2.70
CA GLU A 56 7.03 9.65 -1.82
C GLU A 56 7.79 8.48 -2.43
N LEU A 57 7.10 7.54 -3.09
CA LEU A 57 7.76 6.43 -3.75
C LEU A 57 8.60 6.92 -4.93
N ALA A 58 8.06 7.79 -5.76
CA ALA A 58 8.78 8.39 -6.89
C ALA A 58 10.05 9.10 -6.39
N ALA A 59 9.94 9.92 -5.35
CA ALA A 59 11.09 10.57 -4.73
C ALA A 59 12.11 9.55 -4.18
N LYS A 60 11.64 8.49 -3.51
CA LYS A 60 12.53 7.42 -2.97
C LYS A 60 13.25 6.64 -4.06
N LEU A 61 12.66 6.50 -5.24
CA LEU A 61 13.29 5.84 -6.38
C LEU A 61 14.27 6.80 -7.08
N PHE A 62 13.86 8.03 -7.33
CA PHE A 62 14.68 9.06 -7.98
C PHE A 62 15.94 9.40 -7.18
N TRP A 63 15.79 9.75 -5.90
CA TRP A 63 16.91 10.08 -5.02
C TRP A 63 17.69 8.86 -4.51
N GLY A 64 17.17 7.65 -4.75
CA GLY A 64 17.80 6.41 -4.31
C GLY A 64 18.99 5.96 -5.15
N GLY A 65 19.25 6.61 -6.29
CA GLY A 65 20.29 6.22 -7.25
C GLY A 65 19.97 4.92 -8.01
N PRO A 66 20.90 4.47 -8.86
CA PRO A 66 20.74 3.23 -9.63
C PRO A 66 20.47 2.03 -8.71
N THR A 67 19.48 1.22 -9.07
CA THR A 67 19.09 0.02 -8.31
C THR A 67 18.61 -1.07 -9.24
N THR A 68 18.60 -2.32 -8.76
CA THR A 68 18.05 -3.44 -9.54
C THR A 68 16.52 -3.41 -9.56
N PRO A 69 15.87 -3.92 -10.61
CA PRO A 69 14.40 -3.99 -10.68
C PRO A 69 13.77 -4.67 -9.45
N GLU A 70 14.39 -5.74 -8.96
CA GLU A 70 13.95 -6.48 -7.78
C GLU A 70 14.03 -5.63 -6.49
N LYS A 71 15.11 -4.87 -6.28
CA LYS A 71 15.20 -3.92 -5.15
C LYS A 71 14.19 -2.79 -5.27
N ALA A 72 13.95 -2.26 -6.47
CA ALA A 72 12.92 -1.24 -6.69
C ALA A 72 11.52 -1.78 -6.36
N ALA A 73 11.19 -2.99 -6.82
CA ALA A 73 9.91 -3.65 -6.55
C ALA A 73 9.68 -3.86 -5.05
N ARG A 74 10.67 -4.37 -4.31
CA ARG A 74 10.59 -4.49 -2.84
C ARG A 74 10.37 -3.14 -2.17
N LYS A 75 11.05 -2.08 -2.62
CA LYS A 75 10.89 -0.73 -2.07
C LYS A 75 9.46 -0.22 -2.28
N ALA A 76 8.90 -0.47 -3.46
CA ALA A 76 7.52 -0.12 -3.79
C ALA A 76 6.51 -0.90 -2.94
N VAL A 77 6.60 -2.24 -2.91
CA VAL A 77 5.68 -3.09 -2.15
C VAL A 77 5.73 -2.76 -0.65
N GLY A 78 6.93 -2.64 -0.08
CA GLY A 78 7.10 -2.26 1.32
C GLY A 78 6.52 -0.88 1.63
N HIS A 79 6.69 0.09 0.72
CA HIS A 79 6.14 1.44 0.87
C HIS A 79 4.60 1.42 0.89
N TYR A 80 3.97 0.79 -0.10
CA TYR A 80 2.50 0.72 -0.18
C TYR A 80 1.90 -0.10 0.96
N ARG A 81 2.52 -1.23 1.35
CA ARG A 81 2.00 -2.08 2.42
C ARG A 81 1.86 -1.31 3.74
N LYS A 82 2.84 -0.46 4.08
CA LYS A 82 2.76 0.38 5.28
C LYS A 82 1.54 1.31 5.23
N ARG A 83 1.30 1.95 4.09
CA ARG A 83 0.21 2.92 3.89
C ARG A 83 -1.16 2.26 3.87
N VAL A 84 -1.32 1.18 3.11
CA VAL A 84 -2.60 0.44 3.01
C VAL A 84 -2.97 -0.19 4.36
N ARG A 85 -2.00 -0.75 5.09
CA ARG A 85 -2.25 -1.29 6.45
C ARG A 85 -2.72 -0.22 7.43
N ALA A 86 -2.14 0.99 7.36
CA ALA A 86 -2.58 2.11 8.20
C ALA A 86 -4.02 2.52 7.85
N ASN A 87 -4.35 2.59 6.55
CA ASN A 87 -5.69 2.89 6.06
C ASN A 87 -6.70 1.84 6.55
N ARG A 88 -6.40 0.54 6.38
CA ARG A 88 -7.25 -0.56 6.86
C ARG A 88 -7.54 -0.46 8.36
N ARG A 89 -6.50 -0.27 9.18
CA ARG A 89 -6.64 -0.17 10.64
C ARG A 89 -7.50 1.02 11.08
N ARG A 90 -7.50 2.09 10.32
CA ARG A 90 -8.31 3.28 10.60
C ARG A 90 -9.77 3.04 10.21
N LEU A 91 -10.00 2.51 9.00
CA LEU A 91 -11.35 2.17 8.54
C LEU A 91 -12.02 1.12 9.43
N SER A 92 -11.27 0.13 9.94
CA SER A 92 -11.83 -0.88 10.85
C SER A 92 -12.19 -0.36 12.25
N ARG A 93 -11.99 0.93 12.53
CA ARG A 93 -12.31 1.59 13.81
C ARG A 93 -13.37 2.69 13.65
N GLY A 94 -13.70 3.07 12.42
CA GLY A 94 -14.80 3.96 12.10
C GLY A 94 -16.11 3.19 12.03
#